data_AF-A0AAW8S366-F1
#
_entry.id   AF-A0AAW8S366-F1
#
_cell.length_a   1.000
_cell.length_b   1.000
_cell.length_c   1.000
_cell.angle_alpha   90.00
_cell.angle_beta   90.00
_cell.angle_gamma   90.00
#
_symmetry.space_group_name_H-M   'P 1'
#
loop_
_entity.id
_entity.type
_entity.pdbx_description
1 polymer ?
#
loop_
_entity_poly.entity_id
_entity_poly.type
_entity_poly.pdbx_seq_one_letter_code
_entity_poly.pdbx_strand_id
1 'polypeptide(L)'
;METVITVGTAIASLGLILLGLKDDLSKKKSQLLFVLSSYVFLLGTIFFNVSNFVLYLILVIIFLFGGLGYMAQEKNDLEKELNLYVLLLYSALVIFFLTFQIGNLFYVIVISINRSVFSFMDTNMELIFGLTMLVTQYTIVAKDTFNLNFFNETIEEAWKPNLGRQIKNQTTDNSENENTDQYIENLAFVVFVEDKNFFDRTTTFVTPLEMLRKIIKKRKVFFKRILNFVKRLICNEKKNTANRIVKRIKPYIRGYSTIEQQFIRQYAMTKYSYHYLFRRKILIELIYTYLLMSAIKRRKSRTFSRKYFERKKIRNKMTSPLKLSILKSYYKEVLDSPLDIDGLKKKLVSISALNSEEIDSKFEKFNDSEIKKQIISCIKEATNSNLSTF
;
A
#
# COMPACT_ATOMS: atom_id res chain seq x y z
N MET A 1 21.61 -40.66 -3.49
CA MET A 1 22.35 -40.37 -2.24
C MET A 1 23.21 -39.11 -2.40
N GLU A 2 23.98 -38.99 -3.48
CA GLU A 2 24.79 -37.80 -3.79
C GLU A 2 23.98 -36.50 -3.85
N THR A 3 22.83 -36.48 -4.55
CA THR A 3 21.94 -35.30 -4.63
C THR A 3 21.45 -34.83 -3.26
N VAL A 4 21.15 -35.75 -2.35
CA VAL A 4 20.72 -35.45 -0.98
C VAL A 4 21.86 -34.85 -0.16
N ILE A 5 23.08 -35.39 -0.32
CA ILE A 5 24.28 -34.86 0.33
C ILE A 5 24.57 -33.43 -0.18
N THR A 6 24.45 -33.18 -1.48
CA THR A 6 24.62 -31.85 -2.08
C THR A 6 23.58 -30.85 -1.59
N VAL A 7 22.30 -31.23 -1.53
CA VAL A 7 21.23 -30.37 -0.97
C VAL A 7 21.47 -30.09 0.51
N GLY A 8 21.80 -31.11 1.30
CA GLY A 8 22.08 -30.98 2.73
C GLY A 8 23.29 -30.09 3.02
N THR A 9 24.40 -30.26 2.28
CA THR A 9 25.60 -29.44 2.43
C THR A 9 25.36 -27.99 2.01
N ALA A 10 24.58 -27.73 0.95
CA ALA A 10 24.24 -26.38 0.55
C ALA A 10 23.34 -25.67 1.59
N ILE A 11 22.34 -26.37 2.14
CA ILE A 11 21.49 -25.83 3.22
C ILE A 11 22.34 -25.54 4.47
N ALA A 12 23.21 -26.48 4.87
CA ALA A 12 24.11 -26.30 6.01
C ALA A 12 25.06 -25.12 5.79
N SER A 13 25.60 -24.96 4.58
CA SER A 13 26.48 -23.84 4.23
C SER A 13 25.77 -22.49 4.32
N LEU A 14 24.53 -22.39 3.81
CA LEU A 14 23.72 -21.18 3.95
C LEU A 14 23.37 -20.90 5.42
N GLY A 15 23.11 -21.95 6.21
CA GLY A 15 22.91 -21.85 7.65
C GLY A 15 24.14 -21.31 8.38
N LEU A 16 25.34 -21.78 8.03
CA LEU A 16 26.60 -21.28 8.59
C LEU A 16 26.84 -19.80 8.22
N ILE A 17 26.55 -19.41 6.98
CA ILE A 17 26.59 -18.00 6.54
C ILE A 17 25.63 -17.15 7.38
N LEU A 18 24.44 -17.67 7.70
CA LEU A 18 23.46 -17.00 8.54
C LEU A 18 23.93 -16.83 9.99
N LEU A 19 24.62 -17.83 10.55
CA LEU A 19 25.21 -17.77 11.89
C LEU A 19 26.35 -16.75 11.97
N GLY A 20 27.10 -16.55 10.88
CA GLY A 20 28.17 -15.55 10.79
C GLY A 20 27.69 -14.09 10.63
N LEU A 21 26.39 -13.84 10.49
CA LEU A 21 25.84 -12.48 10.44
C LEU A 21 25.85 -11.85 11.85
N LYS A 22 26.31 -10.60 11.94
CA LYS A 22 26.29 -9.78 13.17
C LYS A 22 24.90 -9.74 13.79
N ASP A 23 24.81 -9.80 15.11
CA ASP A 23 23.55 -9.83 15.84
C ASP A 23 22.70 -8.55 15.69
N ASP A 24 23.33 -7.43 15.34
CA ASP A 24 22.66 -6.16 15.01
C ASP A 24 21.72 -6.29 13.79
N LEU A 25 21.85 -7.36 13.01
CA LEU A 25 20.97 -7.71 11.88
C LEU A 25 19.90 -8.76 12.24
N SER A 26 19.46 -8.80 13.50
CA SER A 26 18.47 -9.78 14.01
C SER A 26 17.22 -9.92 13.14
N LYS A 27 16.63 -8.82 12.68
CA LYS A 27 15.48 -8.82 11.75
C LYS A 27 15.81 -9.46 10.39
N LYS A 28 17.04 -9.27 9.91
CA LYS A 28 17.47 -9.85 8.63
C LYS A 28 17.76 -11.34 8.76
N LYS A 29 18.38 -11.72 9.87
CA LYS A 29 18.66 -13.11 10.26
C LYS A 29 17.36 -13.91 10.34
N SER A 30 16.30 -13.36 10.95
CA SER A 30 14.99 -14.03 11.01
C SER A 30 14.32 -14.19 9.64
N GLN A 31 14.41 -13.18 8.76
CA GLN A 31 13.92 -13.27 7.39
C GLN A 31 14.62 -14.39 6.60
N LEU A 32 15.95 -14.44 6.66
CA LEU A 32 16.76 -15.44 5.96
C LEU A 32 16.55 -16.85 6.54
N LEU A 33 16.40 -16.96 7.85
CA LEU A 33 16.08 -18.23 8.52
C LEU A 33 14.72 -18.76 8.07
N PHE A 34 13.73 -17.88 7.91
CA PHE A 34 12.42 -18.26 7.39
C PHE A 34 12.48 -18.73 5.93
N VAL A 35 13.30 -18.09 5.08
CA VAL A 35 13.53 -18.57 3.71
C VAL A 35 14.15 -19.97 3.76
N LEU A 36 15.22 -20.17 4.54
CA LEU A 36 15.87 -21.48 4.65
C LEU A 36 14.91 -22.56 5.13
N SER A 37 14.20 -22.33 6.24
CA SER A 37 13.28 -23.32 6.79
C SER A 37 12.14 -23.65 5.80
N SER A 38 11.60 -22.65 5.11
CA SER A 38 10.55 -22.87 4.11
C SER A 38 10.99 -23.81 2.99
N TYR A 39 12.21 -23.63 2.46
CA TYR A 39 12.75 -24.50 1.43
C TYR A 39 13.15 -25.88 1.96
N VAL A 40 13.63 -25.99 3.20
CA VAL A 40 13.88 -27.30 3.82
C VAL A 40 12.61 -28.15 3.84
N PHE A 41 11.48 -27.58 4.27
CA PHE A 41 10.20 -28.28 4.25
C PHE A 41 9.74 -28.62 2.83
N LEU A 42 9.87 -27.70 1.86
CA LEU A 42 9.47 -27.95 0.47
C LEU A 42 10.36 -28.97 -0.25
N LEU A 43 11.66 -28.96 0.01
CA LEU A 43 12.58 -29.97 -0.57
C LEU A 43 12.35 -31.34 0.06
N GLY A 44 12.09 -31.40 1.37
CA GLY A 44 11.75 -32.64 2.06
C GLY A 44 10.51 -33.31 1.48
N THR A 45 9.46 -32.55 1.18
CA THR A 45 8.21 -33.09 0.62
C THR A 45 8.36 -33.58 -0.83
N ILE A 46 9.28 -32.98 -1.58
CA ILE A 46 9.64 -33.44 -2.92
C ILE A 46 10.46 -34.73 -2.84
N PHE A 47 11.41 -34.80 -1.91
CA PHE A 47 12.20 -36.01 -1.68
C PHE A 47 11.32 -37.22 -1.33
N PHE A 48 10.29 -37.03 -0.50
CA PHE A 48 9.31 -38.08 -0.19
C PHE A 48 8.24 -38.28 -1.28
N ASN A 49 8.38 -37.63 -2.44
CA ASN A 49 7.48 -37.71 -3.58
C ASN A 49 5.99 -37.55 -3.20
N VAL A 50 5.69 -36.60 -2.32
CA VAL A 50 4.33 -36.40 -1.82
C VAL A 50 3.45 -35.76 -2.91
N SER A 51 2.14 -36.02 -2.88
CA SER A 51 1.19 -35.50 -3.87
C SER A 51 1.14 -33.96 -3.94
N ASN A 52 0.74 -33.43 -5.09
CA ASN A 52 0.60 -31.98 -5.32
C ASN A 52 -0.33 -31.31 -4.28
N PHE A 53 -1.39 -31.99 -3.85
CA PHE A 53 -2.28 -31.47 -2.80
C PHE A 53 -1.53 -31.17 -1.50
N VAL A 54 -0.66 -32.09 -1.06
CA VAL A 54 0.12 -31.90 0.16
C VAL A 54 1.18 -30.83 0.00
N LEU A 55 1.78 -30.70 -1.20
CA LEU A 55 2.69 -29.58 -1.50
C LEU A 55 2.01 -28.22 -1.30
N TYR A 56 0.80 -28.04 -1.84
CA TYR A 56 0.03 -26.81 -1.63
C TYR A 56 -0.36 -26.60 -0.16
N LEU A 57 -0.75 -27.66 0.54
CA LEU A 57 -1.09 -27.60 1.96
C LEU A 57 0.10 -27.13 2.79
N ILE A 58 1.28 -27.69 2.54
CA ILE A 58 2.51 -27.34 3.26
C ILE A 58 2.93 -25.90 2.97
N LEU A 59 2.78 -25.44 1.73
CA LEU A 59 3.02 -24.04 1.39
C LEU A 59 2.11 -23.09 2.20
N VAL A 60 0.81 -23.41 2.31
CA VAL A 60 -0.13 -22.63 3.12
C VAL A 60 0.27 -22.66 4.60
N ILE A 61 0.62 -23.84 5.13
CA ILE A 61 1.07 -24.00 6.52
C ILE A 61 2.30 -23.14 6.81
N ILE A 62 3.33 -23.18 5.95
CA ILE A 62 4.54 -22.37 6.08
C ILE A 62 4.19 -20.88 6.20
N PHE A 63 3.27 -20.38 5.36
CA PHE A 63 2.87 -18.97 5.40
C PHE A 63 2.09 -18.62 6.67
N LEU A 64 1.20 -19.49 7.14
CA LEU A 64 0.47 -19.26 8.39
C LEU A 64 1.40 -19.27 9.60
N PHE A 65 2.35 -20.21 9.68
CA PHE A 65 3.36 -20.25 10.75
C PHE A 65 4.29 -19.04 10.71
N GLY A 66 4.72 -18.60 9.52
CA GLY A 66 5.43 -17.33 9.36
C GLY A 66 4.62 -16.16 9.92
N GLY A 67 3.33 -16.11 9.60
CA GLY A 67 2.40 -15.10 10.13
C GLY A 67 2.30 -15.12 11.66
N LEU A 68 2.22 -16.31 12.29
CA LEU A 68 2.24 -16.45 13.75
C LEU A 68 3.54 -15.91 14.36
N GLY A 69 4.68 -16.20 13.74
CA GLY A 69 5.98 -15.67 14.17
C GLY A 69 6.06 -14.15 14.12
N TYR A 70 5.45 -13.53 13.11
CA TYR A 70 5.34 -12.07 13.05
C TYR A 70 4.39 -11.51 14.12
N MET A 71 3.25 -12.17 14.34
CA MET A 71 2.27 -11.74 15.36
C MET A 71 2.84 -11.73 16.77
N ALA A 72 3.75 -12.65 17.09
CA ALA A 72 4.36 -12.78 18.41
C ALA A 72 5.29 -11.62 18.79
N GLN A 73 5.56 -10.68 17.88
CA GLN A 73 6.39 -9.51 18.16
C GLN A 73 5.65 -8.52 19.08
N GLU A 74 6.32 -8.07 20.15
CA GLU A 74 5.73 -7.24 21.22
C GLU A 74 5.17 -5.90 20.72
N LYS A 75 5.66 -5.39 19.59
CA LYS A 75 5.29 -4.07 19.04
C LYS A 75 3.94 -4.01 18.31
N ASN A 76 3.20 -5.12 18.22
CA ASN A 76 1.96 -5.24 17.43
C ASN A 76 0.67 -4.84 18.19
N ASP A 77 0.67 -3.80 19.03
CA ASP A 77 -0.52 -3.52 19.88
C ASP A 77 -1.73 -3.01 19.10
N LEU A 78 -1.54 -2.01 18.25
CA LEU A 78 -2.66 -1.41 17.53
C LEU A 78 -3.14 -2.31 16.38
N GLU A 79 -2.31 -3.25 15.92
CA GLU A 79 -2.69 -4.32 14.98
C GLU A 79 -3.60 -5.38 15.63
N LYS A 80 -3.51 -5.59 16.96
CA LYS A 80 -4.44 -6.45 17.73
C LYS A 80 -5.87 -5.91 17.75
N GLU A 81 -6.12 -4.68 17.31
CA GLU A 81 -7.47 -4.17 17.07
C GLU A 81 -8.13 -4.84 15.85
N LEU A 82 -7.41 -5.59 15.02
CA LEU A 82 -7.99 -6.40 13.97
C LEU A 82 -8.68 -7.66 14.56
N ASN A 83 -9.51 -8.33 13.75
CA ASN A 83 -9.97 -9.67 14.12
C ASN A 83 -8.78 -10.64 14.03
N LEU A 84 -8.71 -11.68 14.88
CA LEU A 84 -7.61 -12.65 14.91
C LEU A 84 -7.29 -13.19 13.51
N TYR A 85 -8.31 -13.60 12.76
CA TYR A 85 -8.15 -14.11 11.40
C TYR A 85 -7.58 -13.08 10.43
N VAL A 86 -8.01 -11.81 10.56
CA VAL A 86 -7.53 -10.71 9.71
C VAL A 86 -6.10 -10.36 10.07
N LEU A 87 -5.75 -10.39 11.35
CA LEU A 87 -4.40 -10.16 11.85
C LEU A 87 -3.45 -11.27 11.39
N LEU A 88 -3.87 -12.54 11.48
CA LEU A 88 -3.08 -13.67 11.01
C LEU A 88 -2.83 -13.59 9.51
N LEU A 89 -3.89 -13.30 8.72
CA LEU A 89 -3.75 -13.13 7.28
C LEU A 89 -2.83 -11.96 6.93
N TYR A 90 -2.99 -10.82 7.60
CA TYR A 90 -2.11 -9.66 7.41
C TYR A 90 -0.65 -10.02 7.74
N SER A 91 -0.41 -10.68 8.87
CA SER A 91 0.93 -11.08 9.31
C SER A 91 1.58 -12.08 8.36
N ALA A 92 0.81 -13.05 7.86
CA ALA A 92 1.26 -13.98 6.83
C ALA A 92 1.64 -13.24 5.53
N LEU A 93 0.83 -12.26 5.11
CA LEU A 93 1.13 -11.43 3.95
C LEU A 93 2.38 -10.57 4.17
N VAL A 94 2.56 -9.99 5.36
CA VAL A 94 3.77 -9.22 5.70
C VAL A 94 5.01 -10.10 5.54
N ILE A 95 5.03 -11.29 6.13
CA ILE A 95 6.16 -12.21 6.01
C ILE A 95 6.37 -12.64 4.55
N PHE A 96 5.30 -12.94 3.82
CA PHE A 96 5.36 -13.28 2.40
C PHE A 96 6.09 -12.20 1.58
N PHE A 97 5.76 -10.93 1.80
CA PHE A 97 6.36 -9.81 1.07
C PHE A 97 7.75 -9.40 1.57
N LEU A 98 8.01 -9.51 2.88
CA LEU A 98 9.32 -9.24 3.48
C LEU A 98 10.36 -10.28 3.07
N THR A 99 9.97 -11.54 2.97
CA THR A 99 10.86 -12.66 2.60
C THR A 99 10.76 -13.05 1.13
N PHE A 100 10.08 -12.22 0.32
CA PHE A 100 9.92 -12.35 -1.13
C PHE A 100 9.52 -13.77 -1.58
N GLN A 101 8.53 -14.35 -0.91
CA GLN A 101 8.11 -15.75 -1.07
C GLN A 101 7.40 -16.08 -2.39
N ILE A 102 7.40 -15.14 -3.32
CA ILE A 102 6.95 -15.39 -4.69
C ILE A 102 7.80 -16.45 -5.38
N GLY A 103 9.07 -16.62 -4.96
CA GLY A 103 9.95 -17.69 -5.42
C GLY A 103 9.42 -19.09 -5.05
N ASN A 104 9.02 -19.29 -3.80
CA ASN A 104 8.38 -20.53 -3.34
C ASN A 104 7.05 -20.82 -4.07
N LEU A 105 6.20 -19.82 -4.28
CA LEU A 105 4.98 -19.99 -5.07
C LEU A 105 5.29 -20.44 -6.50
N PHE A 106 6.23 -19.76 -7.17
CA PHE A 106 6.64 -20.12 -8.52
C PHE A 106 7.19 -21.54 -8.60
N TYR A 107 8.04 -21.91 -7.63
CA TYR A 107 8.62 -23.24 -7.53
C TYR A 107 7.55 -24.34 -7.42
N VAL A 108 6.59 -24.21 -6.49
CA VAL A 108 5.50 -25.18 -6.31
C VAL A 108 4.62 -25.30 -7.55
N ILE A 109 4.34 -24.17 -8.23
CA ILE A 109 3.55 -24.17 -9.48
C ILE A 109 4.27 -24.96 -10.58
N VAL A 110 5.57 -24.70 -10.79
CA VAL A 110 6.36 -25.38 -11.83
C VAL A 110 6.40 -26.89 -11.59
N ILE A 111 6.66 -27.31 -10.35
CA ILE A 111 6.67 -28.74 -9.99
C ILE A 111 5.31 -29.38 -10.17
N SER A 112 4.24 -28.70 -9.74
CA SER A 112 2.90 -29.25 -9.89
C SER A 112 2.53 -29.46 -11.35
N ILE A 113 2.90 -28.51 -12.23
CA ILE A 113 2.70 -28.65 -13.68
C ILE A 113 3.56 -29.78 -14.24
N ASN A 114 4.83 -29.88 -13.84
CA ASN A 114 5.71 -30.98 -14.26
C ASN A 114 5.10 -32.34 -13.93
N ARG A 115 4.73 -32.58 -12.67
CA ARG A 115 4.18 -33.85 -12.19
C ARG A 115 2.83 -34.22 -12.79
N SER A 116 2.03 -33.25 -13.19
CA SER A 116 0.67 -33.48 -13.70
C SER A 116 0.58 -33.55 -15.23
N VAL A 117 1.49 -32.91 -15.96
CA VAL A 117 1.33 -32.70 -17.41
C VAL A 117 2.49 -33.26 -18.22
N PHE A 118 3.73 -32.96 -17.83
CA PHE A 118 4.89 -33.16 -18.70
C PHE A 118 5.80 -34.31 -18.28
N SER A 119 5.87 -34.60 -16.98
CA SER A 119 6.75 -35.60 -16.36
C SER A 119 8.20 -35.54 -16.90
N PHE A 120 8.68 -34.34 -17.23
CA PHE A 120 9.99 -34.13 -17.86
C PHE A 120 11.12 -34.08 -16.84
N MET A 121 10.86 -33.54 -15.64
CA MET A 121 11.81 -33.55 -14.53
C MET A 121 11.56 -34.76 -13.64
N ASP A 122 12.59 -35.56 -13.40
CA ASP A 122 12.61 -36.56 -12.34
C ASP A 122 12.78 -35.88 -10.96
N THR A 123 12.66 -36.65 -9.89
CA THR A 123 12.77 -36.12 -8.51
C THR A 123 14.13 -35.44 -8.26
N ASN A 124 15.22 -35.90 -8.87
CA ASN A 124 16.53 -35.28 -8.70
C ASN A 124 16.57 -33.90 -9.36
N MET A 125 16.03 -33.75 -10.57
CA MET A 125 15.93 -32.48 -11.27
C MET A 125 15.02 -31.49 -10.53
N GLU A 126 13.91 -31.98 -9.94
CA GLU A 126 13.05 -31.15 -9.08
C GLU A 126 13.82 -30.62 -7.86
N LEU A 127 14.62 -31.47 -7.18
CA LEU A 127 15.45 -31.06 -6.04
C LEU A 127 16.54 -30.06 -6.42
N ILE A 128 17.22 -30.25 -7.56
CA ILE A 128 18.25 -29.31 -8.08
C ILE A 128 17.62 -27.96 -8.41
N PHE A 129 16.45 -27.97 -9.06
CA PHE A 129 15.71 -26.75 -9.36
C PHE A 129 15.31 -26.01 -8.07
N GLY A 130 14.83 -26.74 -7.05
CA GLY A 130 14.50 -26.18 -5.75
C GLY A 130 15.70 -25.58 -5.01
N LEU A 131 16.85 -26.25 -5.08
CA LEU A 131 18.08 -25.73 -4.49
C LEU A 131 18.52 -24.43 -5.18
N THR A 132 18.42 -24.38 -6.50
CA THR A 132 18.75 -23.18 -7.30
C THR A 132 17.81 -22.03 -6.93
N MET A 133 16.51 -22.32 -6.78
CA MET A 133 15.51 -21.34 -6.33
C MET A 133 15.77 -20.86 -4.90
N LEU A 134 16.15 -21.75 -3.97
CA LEU A 134 16.55 -21.40 -2.61
C LEU A 134 17.71 -20.41 -2.62
N VAL A 135 18.81 -20.74 -3.30
CA VAL A 135 20.00 -19.87 -3.36
C VAL A 135 19.65 -18.51 -3.97
N THR A 136 18.84 -18.51 -5.02
CA THR A 136 18.40 -17.27 -5.68
C THR A 136 17.54 -16.42 -4.75
N GLN A 137 16.52 -16.99 -4.11
CA GLN A 137 15.67 -16.25 -3.19
C GLN A 137 16.43 -15.78 -1.95
N TYR A 138 17.32 -16.62 -1.40
CA TYR A 138 18.16 -16.27 -0.25
C TYR A 138 19.05 -15.06 -0.56
N THR A 139 19.69 -15.03 -1.72
CA THR A 139 20.56 -13.91 -2.13
C THR A 139 19.76 -12.64 -2.44
N ILE A 140 18.58 -12.76 -3.06
CA ILE A 140 17.65 -11.63 -3.26
C ILE A 140 17.27 -11.05 -1.91
N VAL A 141 16.80 -11.90 -0.99
CA VAL A 141 16.39 -11.46 0.35
C VAL A 141 17.59 -10.88 1.08
N ALA A 142 18.79 -11.45 1.03
CA ALA A 142 19.97 -10.91 1.72
C ALA A 142 20.29 -9.46 1.31
N LYS A 143 20.15 -9.12 0.02
CA LYS A 143 20.36 -7.75 -0.51
C LYS A 143 19.15 -6.82 -0.34
N ASP A 144 18.02 -7.36 0.09
CA ASP A 144 16.77 -6.63 0.18
C ASP A 144 16.74 -5.63 1.33
N THR A 145 16.35 -4.40 1.05
CA THR A 145 16.20 -3.32 2.04
C THR A 145 14.73 -3.03 2.38
N PHE A 146 13.78 -3.76 1.77
CA PHE A 146 12.37 -3.60 2.04
C PHE A 146 12.04 -3.97 3.49
N ASN A 147 11.56 -3.00 4.26
CA ASN A 147 11.23 -3.18 5.66
C ASN A 147 10.16 -2.18 6.12
N LEU A 148 9.37 -2.62 7.10
CA LEU A 148 8.23 -1.89 7.63
C LEU A 148 8.53 -1.36 9.04
N ASN A 149 7.92 -0.22 9.33
CA ASN A 149 7.85 0.28 10.70
C ASN A 149 6.63 -0.35 11.37
N PHE A 150 6.68 -0.50 12.70
CA PHE A 150 5.53 -1.03 13.41
C PHE A 150 4.39 0.00 13.45
N PHE A 151 3.18 -0.49 13.68
CA PHE A 151 1.99 0.33 13.73
C PHE A 151 2.06 1.44 14.78
N ASN A 152 2.56 1.11 15.99
CA ASN A 152 2.71 2.10 17.05
C ASN A 152 3.71 3.19 16.67
N GLU A 153 4.82 2.85 16.00
CA GLU A 153 5.79 3.83 15.48
C GLU A 153 5.14 4.70 14.37
N THR A 154 4.29 4.12 13.52
CA THR A 154 3.56 4.83 12.46
C THR A 154 2.55 5.86 13.00
N ILE A 155 1.92 5.58 14.14
CA ILE A 155 0.80 6.37 14.68
C ILE A 155 1.19 7.17 15.92
N GLU A 156 1.74 6.54 16.94
CA GLU A 156 1.98 7.22 18.23
C GLU A 156 3.18 8.18 18.17
N GLU A 157 4.17 7.90 17.33
CA GLU A 157 5.34 8.78 17.13
C GLU A 157 5.10 9.81 16.03
N ALA A 158 4.41 9.45 14.93
CA ALA A 158 4.34 10.29 13.74
C ALA A 158 2.98 10.95 13.44
N TRP A 159 1.86 10.29 13.72
CA TRP A 159 0.52 10.80 13.39
C TRP A 159 -0.44 10.49 14.53
N LYS A 160 -0.62 11.43 15.47
CA LYS A 160 -1.54 11.32 16.61
C LYS A 160 -2.96 11.80 16.20
N PRO A 161 -3.83 10.98 15.60
CA PRO A 161 -5.12 11.47 15.09
C PRO A 161 -6.03 11.89 16.24
N ASN A 162 -6.41 13.17 16.24
CA ASN A 162 -7.38 13.70 17.19
C ASN A 162 -8.81 13.44 16.69
N LEU A 163 -9.40 12.34 17.16
CA LEU A 163 -10.73 11.86 16.75
C LEU A 163 -11.75 11.86 17.91
N GLY A 164 -11.40 12.51 19.03
CA GLY A 164 -12.15 12.48 20.29
C GLY A 164 -12.95 13.75 20.54
N ARG A 165 -13.85 13.70 21.55
CA ARG A 165 -14.46 14.90 22.16
C ARG A 165 -13.34 15.89 22.42
N GLN A 166 -13.45 17.12 21.91
CA GLN A 166 -12.56 18.20 22.30
C GLN A 166 -12.52 18.24 23.83
N ILE A 167 -11.42 17.82 24.43
CA ILE A 167 -11.13 18.19 25.81
C ILE A 167 -10.90 19.69 25.69
N LYS A 168 -11.78 20.49 26.29
CA LYS A 168 -11.80 21.96 26.25
C LYS A 168 -10.48 22.64 26.70
N ASN A 169 -9.43 21.89 27.00
CA ASN A 169 -8.20 22.38 27.61
C ASN A 169 -6.96 21.96 26.79
N GLN A 170 -6.97 22.18 25.48
CA GLN A 170 -5.74 22.33 24.70
C GLN A 170 -5.74 23.70 24.02
N THR A 171 -5.59 24.75 24.84
CA THR A 171 -5.03 26.01 24.38
C THR A 171 -3.58 25.76 23.99
N THR A 172 -3.34 25.64 22.69
CA THR A 172 -2.02 25.83 22.09
C THR A 172 -2.24 26.63 20.82
N ASP A 173 -1.51 27.73 20.67
CA ASP A 173 -1.66 28.84 19.73
C ASP A 173 -1.77 28.49 18.22
N ASN A 174 -1.79 27.20 17.85
CA ASN A 174 -1.96 26.72 16.48
C ASN A 174 -3.43 26.55 16.04
N SER A 175 -4.40 26.63 16.96
CA SER A 175 -5.82 26.38 16.64
C SER A 175 -6.51 27.53 15.88
N GLU A 176 -5.99 28.75 15.94
CA GLU A 176 -6.64 29.92 15.33
C GLU A 176 -6.55 29.92 13.79
N ASN A 177 -5.44 29.40 13.23
CA ASN A 177 -5.25 29.33 11.77
C ASN A 177 -6.00 28.17 11.09
N GLU A 178 -6.25 27.06 11.80
CA GLU A 178 -6.84 25.83 11.24
C GLU A 178 -8.35 25.90 10.90
N ASN A 179 -9.01 27.01 11.26
CA ASN A 179 -10.44 27.23 11.00
C ASN A 179 -10.73 28.45 10.12
N THR A 180 -9.70 29.08 9.54
CA THR A 180 -9.89 30.17 8.57
C THR A 180 -10.51 29.62 7.28
N ASP A 181 -11.40 30.38 6.64
CA ASP A 181 -11.99 29.95 5.35
C ASP A 181 -10.90 29.71 4.30
N GLN A 182 -9.81 30.50 4.31
CA GLN A 182 -8.65 30.31 3.45
C GLN A 182 -7.98 28.93 3.63
N TYR A 183 -7.81 28.48 4.87
CA TYR A 183 -7.25 27.16 5.16
C TYR A 183 -8.16 26.04 4.63
N ILE A 184 -9.47 26.16 4.83
CA ILE A 184 -10.46 25.20 4.32
C ILE A 184 -10.44 25.17 2.78
N GLU A 185 -10.33 26.32 2.12
CA GLU A 185 -10.20 26.40 0.67
C GLU A 185 -8.91 25.74 0.17
N ASN A 186 -7.78 25.96 0.85
CA ASN A 186 -6.51 25.31 0.53
C ASN A 186 -6.62 23.78 0.64
N LEU A 187 -7.21 23.27 1.73
CA LEU A 187 -7.47 21.83 1.88
C LEU A 187 -8.38 21.29 0.77
N ALA A 188 -9.43 22.03 0.41
CA ALA A 188 -10.34 21.64 -0.67
C ALA A 188 -9.64 21.60 -2.03
N PHE A 189 -8.72 22.53 -2.28
CA PHE A 189 -7.90 22.53 -3.49
C PHE A 189 -6.97 21.31 -3.55
N VAL A 190 -6.32 20.95 -2.44
CA VAL A 190 -5.51 19.72 -2.35
C VAL A 190 -6.33 18.48 -2.71
N VAL A 191 -7.52 18.33 -2.12
CA VAL A 191 -8.45 17.24 -2.45
C VAL A 191 -8.80 17.24 -3.94
N PHE A 192 -9.10 18.41 -4.52
CA PHE A 192 -9.44 18.51 -5.93
C PHE A 192 -8.30 18.09 -6.87
N VAL A 193 -7.06 18.42 -6.52
CA VAL A 193 -5.88 18.10 -7.31
C VAL A 193 -5.52 16.61 -7.19
N GLU A 194 -5.39 16.11 -5.96
CA GLU A 194 -4.83 14.80 -5.60
C GLU A 194 -5.86 13.67 -5.57
N ASP A 195 -7.02 13.86 -4.95
CA ASP A 195 -8.06 12.83 -4.84
C ASP A 195 -9.49 13.39 -4.78
N LYS A 196 -10.07 13.72 -5.94
CA LYS A 196 -11.38 14.37 -6.06
C LYS A 196 -12.52 13.68 -5.30
N ASN A 197 -12.44 12.36 -5.12
CA ASN A 197 -13.48 11.57 -4.46
C ASN A 197 -13.06 11.18 -3.03
N PHE A 198 -12.17 11.96 -2.42
CA PHE A 198 -11.60 11.66 -1.11
C PHE A 198 -12.69 11.45 -0.06
N PHE A 199 -13.64 12.36 0.09
CA PHE A 199 -14.71 12.22 1.09
C PHE A 199 -15.79 11.20 0.69
N ASP A 200 -16.08 11.06 -0.60
CA ASP A 200 -17.12 10.13 -1.09
C ASP A 200 -16.73 8.65 -0.98
N ARG A 201 -15.42 8.35 -1.03
CA ARG A 201 -14.95 6.96 -1.08
C ARG A 201 -15.02 6.32 0.29
N THR A 202 -15.61 5.13 0.38
CA THR A 202 -15.62 4.33 1.62
C THR A 202 -14.32 3.54 1.83
N THR A 203 -13.63 3.19 0.74
CA THR A 203 -12.33 2.50 0.74
C THR A 203 -11.15 3.47 0.69
N THR A 204 -9.97 3.00 1.10
CA THR A 204 -8.71 3.76 1.10
C THR A 204 -7.94 3.68 -0.22
N PHE A 205 -8.50 3.03 -1.22
CA PHE A 205 -7.86 2.78 -2.51
C PHE A 205 -8.87 2.94 -3.64
N VAL A 206 -8.38 3.28 -4.84
CA VAL A 206 -9.21 3.35 -6.05
C VAL A 206 -9.57 1.93 -6.47
N THR A 207 -10.87 1.62 -6.54
CA THR A 207 -11.33 0.29 -6.93
C THR A 207 -11.03 0.00 -8.41
N PRO A 208 -10.82 -1.28 -8.81
CA PRO A 208 -10.64 -1.64 -10.22
C PRO A 208 -11.79 -1.15 -11.11
N LEU A 209 -13.01 -1.14 -10.58
CA LEU A 209 -14.20 -0.65 -11.28
C LEU A 209 -14.15 0.87 -11.53
N GLU A 210 -13.67 1.66 -10.56
CA GLU A 210 -13.39 3.08 -10.78
C GLU A 210 -12.26 3.32 -11.79
N MET A 211 -11.20 2.50 -11.74
CA MET A 211 -10.12 2.55 -12.74
C MET A 211 -10.66 2.25 -14.14
N LEU A 212 -11.44 1.18 -14.30
CA LEU A 212 -12.05 0.79 -15.57
C LEU A 212 -12.97 1.88 -16.11
N ARG A 213 -13.85 2.47 -15.28
CA ARG A 213 -14.70 3.60 -15.69
C ARG A 213 -13.89 4.79 -16.20
N LYS A 214 -12.77 5.12 -15.54
CA LYS A 214 -11.86 6.20 -15.97
C LYS A 214 -11.15 5.85 -17.28
N ILE A 215 -10.68 4.61 -17.44
CA ILE A 215 -10.05 4.11 -18.67
C ILE A 215 -11.06 4.16 -19.82
N ILE A 216 -12.29 3.72 -19.63
CA ILE A 216 -13.35 3.74 -20.65
C ILE A 216 -13.66 5.19 -21.06
N LYS A 217 -13.81 6.12 -20.10
CA LYS A 217 -14.02 7.55 -20.40
C LYS A 217 -12.82 8.16 -21.16
N LYS A 218 -11.58 7.87 -20.73
CA LYS A 218 -10.36 8.31 -21.42
C LYS A 218 -10.25 7.72 -22.82
N ARG A 219 -10.57 6.43 -23.01
CA ARG A 219 -10.61 5.77 -24.32
C ARG A 219 -11.65 6.41 -25.22
N LYS A 220 -12.86 6.72 -24.74
CA LYS A 220 -13.87 7.45 -25.54
C LYS A 220 -13.35 8.82 -26.02
N VAL A 221 -12.69 9.58 -25.16
CA VAL A 221 -12.07 10.87 -25.53
C VAL A 221 -10.90 10.67 -26.49
N PHE A 222 -10.08 9.63 -26.28
CA PHE A 222 -8.94 9.29 -27.13
C PHE A 222 -9.38 8.86 -28.54
N PHE A 223 -10.36 7.96 -28.64
CA PHE A 223 -10.97 7.55 -29.91
C PHE A 223 -11.65 8.74 -30.60
N LYS A 224 -12.34 9.63 -29.88
CA LYS A 224 -12.91 10.86 -30.46
C LYS A 224 -11.83 11.81 -31.00
N ARG A 225 -10.69 11.94 -30.30
CA ARG A 225 -9.53 12.73 -30.77
C ARG A 225 -8.85 12.10 -31.99
N ILE A 226 -8.69 10.78 -32.00
CA ILE A 226 -8.17 10.04 -33.16
C ILE A 226 -9.14 10.16 -34.35
N LEU A 227 -10.44 9.99 -34.16
CA LEU A 227 -11.44 10.11 -35.22
C LEU A 227 -11.45 11.52 -35.82
N ASN A 228 -11.39 12.56 -34.97
CA ASN A 228 -11.25 13.95 -35.42
C ASN A 228 -9.91 14.21 -36.12
N PHE A 229 -8.84 13.51 -35.73
CA PHE A 229 -7.52 13.59 -36.36
C PHE A 229 -7.50 12.88 -37.72
N VAL A 230 -8.10 11.70 -37.84
CA VAL A 230 -8.30 10.99 -39.11
C VAL A 230 -9.12 11.86 -40.06
N LYS A 231 -10.22 12.47 -39.60
CA LYS A 231 -10.96 13.47 -40.38
C LYS A 231 -10.08 14.64 -40.85
N ARG A 232 -9.21 15.17 -39.99
CA ARG A 232 -8.30 16.28 -40.34
C ARG A 232 -7.15 15.86 -41.27
N LEU A 233 -6.67 14.62 -41.17
CA LEU A 233 -5.66 14.06 -42.07
C LEU A 233 -6.22 13.82 -43.47
N ILE A 234 -7.46 13.31 -43.55
CA ILE A 234 -8.16 13.11 -44.83
C ILE A 234 -8.41 14.46 -45.52
N CYS A 235 -8.60 15.55 -44.75
CA CYS A 235 -8.79 16.89 -45.29
C CYS A 235 -7.52 17.75 -45.43
N ASN A 236 -6.33 17.30 -44.99
CA ASN A 236 -5.10 18.10 -45.11
C ASN A 236 -3.85 17.21 -45.24
N GLU A 237 -3.22 17.26 -46.42
CA GLU A 237 -1.91 16.68 -46.72
C GLU A 237 -0.79 17.43 -46.00
N LYS A 238 -0.49 17.09 -44.73
CA LYS A 238 0.82 17.44 -44.14
C LYS A 238 1.43 16.27 -43.36
N LYS A 239 2.35 15.57 -44.04
CA LYS A 239 3.08 14.36 -43.60
C LYS A 239 4.00 14.53 -42.36
N ASN A 240 4.26 15.75 -41.88
CA ASN A 240 5.22 15.97 -40.76
C ASN A 240 4.60 16.09 -39.35
N THR A 241 3.29 15.90 -39.20
CA THR A 241 2.59 16.15 -37.92
C THR A 241 2.46 14.91 -37.02
N ALA A 242 2.54 13.69 -37.59
CA ALA A 242 2.28 12.46 -36.85
C ALA A 242 3.34 12.16 -35.77
N ASN A 243 4.64 12.30 -36.09
CA ASN A 243 5.73 12.02 -35.15
C ASN A 243 5.81 12.98 -33.95
N ARG A 244 5.40 14.24 -34.10
CA ARG A 244 5.32 15.20 -32.98
C ARG A 244 4.17 14.89 -32.02
N ILE A 245 3.10 14.26 -32.52
CA ILE A 245 1.89 13.96 -31.74
C ILE A 245 2.02 12.63 -30.99
N VAL A 246 2.66 11.61 -31.58
CA VAL A 246 2.97 10.35 -30.88
C VAL A 246 3.84 10.61 -29.64
N LYS A 247 4.78 11.57 -29.70
CA LYS A 247 5.53 12.04 -28.52
C LYS A 247 4.68 12.78 -27.48
N ARG A 248 3.60 13.45 -27.89
CA ARG A 248 2.63 14.12 -26.98
C ARG A 248 1.60 13.17 -26.38
N ILE A 249 1.39 12.00 -26.99
CA ILE A 249 0.58 10.91 -26.43
C ILE A 249 1.52 10.01 -25.60
N LYS A 250 2.19 10.56 -24.59
CA LYS A 250 2.53 9.72 -23.44
C LYS A 250 1.21 9.52 -22.70
N PRO A 251 0.64 8.30 -22.63
CA PRO A 251 -0.50 8.08 -21.78
C PRO A 251 -0.04 8.35 -20.35
N TYR A 252 -0.42 9.52 -19.82
CA TYR A 252 -0.28 9.82 -18.40
C TYR A 252 -1.15 8.82 -17.63
N ILE A 253 -0.52 7.71 -17.22
CA ILE A 253 -1.04 6.77 -16.25
C ILE A 253 -0.80 7.46 -14.90
N ARG A 254 -1.75 8.33 -14.53
CA ARG A 254 -1.81 8.94 -13.20
C ARG A 254 -1.52 7.85 -12.16
N GLY A 255 -0.58 8.10 -11.25
CA GLY A 255 -0.39 7.23 -10.09
C GLY A 255 -1.68 7.24 -9.27
N TYR A 256 -2.38 6.10 -9.19
CA TYR A 256 -3.65 5.98 -8.48
C TYR A 256 -3.46 5.87 -6.95
N SER A 257 -2.53 6.65 -6.37
CA SER A 257 -2.38 6.73 -4.91
C SER A 257 -3.36 7.76 -4.34
N THR A 258 -4.18 7.36 -3.38
CA THR A 258 -5.06 8.28 -2.63
C THR A 258 -4.27 9.11 -1.63
N ILE A 259 -4.86 10.19 -1.11
CA ILE A 259 -4.22 10.99 -0.04
C ILE A 259 -3.90 10.12 1.17
N GLU A 260 -4.80 9.18 1.56
CA GLU A 260 -4.55 8.25 2.66
C GLU A 260 -3.31 7.37 2.37
N GLN A 261 -3.21 6.82 1.17
CA GLN A 261 -2.07 6.00 0.76
C GLN A 261 -0.77 6.80 0.69
N GLN A 262 -0.83 8.04 0.18
CA GLN A 262 0.33 8.92 0.05
C GLN A 262 0.86 9.36 1.41
N PHE A 263 -0.02 9.59 2.37
CA PHE A 263 0.31 9.95 3.74
C PHE A 263 0.87 8.73 4.50
N ILE A 264 0.10 7.64 4.58
CA ILE A 264 0.45 6.46 5.40
C ILE A 264 1.77 5.82 4.95
N ARG A 265 2.07 5.79 3.64
CA ARG A 265 3.31 5.18 3.14
C ARG A 265 4.59 5.87 3.64
N GLN A 266 4.51 7.14 4.05
CA GLN A 266 5.68 7.88 4.57
C GLN A 266 6.13 7.37 5.93
N TYR A 267 5.19 6.90 6.73
CA TYR A 267 5.45 6.47 8.09
C TYR A 267 5.49 4.95 8.22
N ALA A 268 4.76 4.23 7.37
CA ALA A 268 4.66 2.77 7.43
C ALA A 268 5.94 2.04 6.96
N MET A 269 6.86 2.74 6.30
CA MET A 269 8.02 2.13 5.65
C MET A 269 9.31 2.85 5.99
N THR A 270 10.41 2.10 5.96
CA THR A 270 11.76 2.66 6.03
C THR A 270 12.14 3.41 4.73
N LYS A 271 13.04 4.40 4.82
CA LYS A 271 13.40 5.30 3.71
C LYS A 271 13.76 4.57 2.40
N TYR A 272 14.55 3.50 2.47
CA TYR A 272 15.01 2.76 1.28
C TYR A 272 13.95 1.83 0.67
N SER A 273 12.84 1.58 1.37
CA SER A 273 11.76 0.69 0.90
C SER A 273 10.94 1.29 -0.26
N TYR A 274 11.11 2.57 -0.55
CA TYR A 274 10.35 3.28 -1.58
C TYR A 274 10.58 2.78 -3.01
N HIS A 275 11.74 2.16 -3.28
CA HIS A 275 12.05 1.63 -4.61
C HIS A 275 11.24 0.39 -4.98
N TYR A 276 10.67 -0.33 -4.00
CA TYR A 276 9.93 -1.57 -4.21
C TYR A 276 8.46 -1.32 -4.55
N LEU A 277 8.21 -0.82 -5.78
CA LEU A 277 6.90 -0.38 -6.25
C LEU A 277 5.77 -1.39 -6.03
N PHE A 278 5.96 -2.66 -6.43
CA PHE A 278 4.94 -3.70 -6.33
C PHE A 278 4.55 -4.00 -4.88
N ARG A 279 5.55 -4.24 -4.03
CA ARG A 279 5.34 -4.59 -2.61
C ARG A 279 4.75 -3.42 -1.85
N ARG A 280 5.25 -2.20 -2.08
CA ARG A 280 4.66 -0.97 -1.53
C ARG A 280 3.20 -0.83 -1.93
N LYS A 281 2.88 -1.02 -3.22
CA LYS A 281 1.52 -0.81 -3.72
C LYS A 281 0.53 -1.82 -3.15
N ILE A 282 0.90 -3.09 -3.06
CA ILE A 282 0.00 -4.13 -2.59
C ILE A 282 -0.04 -4.18 -1.06
N LEU A 283 1.12 -4.32 -0.41
CA LEU A 283 1.14 -4.49 1.04
C LEU A 283 0.79 -3.21 1.78
N ILE A 284 1.36 -2.07 1.37
CA ILE A 284 1.24 -0.83 2.15
C ILE A 284 0.05 -0.01 1.70
N GLU A 285 0.01 0.36 0.43
CA GLU A 285 -1.04 1.25 -0.08
C GLU A 285 -2.42 0.54 -0.12
N LEU A 286 -2.48 -0.75 -0.50
CA LEU A 286 -3.76 -1.47 -0.59
C LEU A 286 -4.17 -2.12 0.73
N ILE A 287 -3.34 -3.02 1.30
CA ILE A 287 -3.72 -3.84 2.46
C ILE A 287 -3.58 -3.05 3.77
N TYR A 288 -2.35 -2.59 4.09
CA TYR A 288 -2.05 -1.99 5.39
C TYR A 288 -2.85 -0.71 5.63
N THR A 289 -2.89 0.20 4.66
CA THR A 289 -3.65 1.46 4.75
C THR A 289 -5.12 1.20 5.09
N TYR A 290 -5.75 0.19 4.48
CA TYR A 290 -7.13 -0.18 4.76
C TYR A 290 -7.33 -0.72 6.19
N LEU A 291 -6.43 -1.61 6.62
CA LEU A 291 -6.46 -2.22 7.95
C LEU A 291 -6.19 -1.19 9.04
N LEU A 292 -5.21 -0.31 8.84
CA LEU A 292 -4.86 0.83 9.70
C LEU A 292 -6.08 1.70 9.98
N MET A 293 -6.75 2.15 8.91
CA MET A 293 -7.96 2.96 9.03
C MET A 293 -9.09 2.23 9.76
N SER A 294 -9.21 0.91 9.56
CA SER A 294 -10.22 0.09 10.24
C SER A 294 -9.91 -0.08 11.73
N ALA A 295 -8.65 -0.31 12.09
CA ALA A 295 -8.17 -0.45 13.46
C ALA A 295 -8.36 0.83 14.27
N ILE A 296 -7.98 2.00 13.71
CA ILE A 296 -8.17 3.30 14.36
C ILE A 296 -9.66 3.55 14.68
N LYS A 297 -10.55 3.34 13.69
CA LYS A 297 -11.99 3.52 13.90
C LYS A 297 -12.53 2.55 14.95
N ARG A 298 -12.02 1.31 15.01
CA ARG A 298 -12.42 0.33 16.04
C ARG A 298 -11.99 0.79 17.43
N ARG A 299 -10.70 1.13 17.62
CA ARG A 299 -10.16 1.60 18.91
C ARG A 299 -10.92 2.81 19.41
N LYS A 300 -11.09 3.83 18.56
CA LYS A 300 -11.84 5.04 18.92
C LYS A 300 -13.31 4.74 19.20
N SER A 301 -14.00 3.93 18.40
CA SER A 301 -15.43 3.62 18.66
C SER A 301 -15.69 3.02 20.06
N ARG A 302 -14.73 2.28 20.62
CA ARG A 302 -14.84 1.68 21.96
C ARG A 302 -14.79 2.71 23.09
N THR A 303 -14.19 3.88 22.87
CA THR A 303 -14.14 4.94 23.88
C THR A 303 -15.49 5.66 24.03
N PHE A 304 -16.39 5.52 23.06
CA PHE A 304 -17.69 6.19 23.06
C PHE A 304 -18.83 5.32 23.60
N SER A 305 -18.81 4.00 23.40
CA SER A 305 -19.84 3.11 23.94
C SER A 305 -19.33 1.69 24.17
N ARG A 306 -19.90 1.00 25.17
CA ARG A 306 -19.69 -0.43 25.42
C ARG A 306 -20.58 -1.32 24.53
N LYS A 307 -21.75 -0.83 24.08
CA LYS A 307 -22.73 -1.62 23.31
C LYS A 307 -22.26 -1.85 21.87
N TYR A 308 -22.41 -3.07 21.36
CA TYR A 308 -21.92 -3.43 20.03
C TYR A 308 -22.56 -2.63 18.88
N PHE A 309 -23.89 -2.51 18.87
CA PHE A 309 -24.62 -1.81 17.81
C PHE A 309 -24.30 -0.32 17.74
N GLU A 310 -24.19 0.34 18.90
CA GLU A 310 -23.78 1.74 18.99
C GLU A 310 -22.36 1.94 18.47
N ARG A 311 -21.41 1.08 18.87
CA ARG A 311 -20.02 1.11 18.34
C ARG A 311 -19.98 0.96 16.82
N LYS A 312 -20.82 0.10 16.24
CA LYS A 312 -20.89 -0.08 14.77
C LYS A 312 -21.38 1.20 14.08
N LYS A 313 -22.41 1.86 14.63
CA LYS A 313 -22.92 3.14 14.11
C LYS A 313 -21.87 4.25 14.19
N ILE A 314 -21.19 4.36 15.34
CA ILE A 314 -20.11 5.33 15.58
C ILE A 314 -18.95 5.10 14.60
N ARG A 315 -18.52 3.84 14.41
CA ARG A 315 -17.44 3.48 13.49
C ARG A 315 -17.70 3.94 12.06
N ASN A 316 -18.94 3.84 11.59
CA ASN A 316 -19.30 4.30 10.25
C ASN A 316 -19.22 5.82 10.15
N LYS A 317 -19.73 6.54 11.16
CA LYS A 317 -19.67 8.01 11.24
C LYS A 317 -18.24 8.56 11.37
N MET A 318 -17.31 7.80 11.93
CA MET A 318 -15.90 8.19 12.08
C MET A 318 -15.10 8.26 10.77
N THR A 319 -15.66 7.84 9.64
CA THR A 319 -14.92 7.84 8.37
C THR A 319 -14.53 9.25 7.92
N SER A 320 -15.47 10.20 7.89
CA SER A 320 -15.20 11.58 7.46
C SER A 320 -14.26 12.34 8.43
N PRO A 321 -14.41 12.26 9.77
CA PRO A 321 -13.47 12.85 10.72
C PRO A 321 -12.05 12.31 10.58
N LEU A 322 -11.91 11.00 10.37
CA LEU A 322 -10.61 10.37 10.16
C LEU A 322 -9.95 10.83 8.86
N LYS A 323 -10.74 10.94 7.79
CA LYS A 323 -10.29 11.50 6.52
C LYS A 323 -9.85 12.95 6.65
N LEU A 324 -10.63 13.78 7.36
CA LEU A 324 -10.24 15.16 7.63
C LEU A 324 -8.93 15.22 8.44
N SER A 325 -8.77 14.38 9.46
CA SER A 325 -7.52 14.30 10.23
C SER A 325 -6.32 13.92 9.35
N ILE A 326 -6.46 12.97 8.42
CA ILE A 326 -5.41 12.65 7.44
C ILE A 326 -5.13 13.86 6.56
N LEU A 327 -6.16 14.51 6.02
CA LEU A 327 -5.99 15.63 5.10
C LEU A 327 -5.25 16.79 5.75
N LYS A 328 -5.60 17.13 6.99
CA LYS A 328 -4.89 18.13 7.80
C LYS A 328 -3.43 17.74 8.02
N SER A 329 -3.17 16.50 8.42
CA SER A 329 -1.79 16.01 8.63
C SER A 329 -0.99 15.94 7.34
N TYR A 330 -1.62 15.58 6.21
CA TYR A 330 -0.99 15.62 4.90
C TYR A 330 -0.59 17.04 4.51
N TYR A 331 -1.49 18.01 4.71
CA TYR A 331 -1.19 19.42 4.47
C TYR A 331 -0.02 19.92 5.31
N LYS A 332 0.02 19.50 6.58
CA LYS A 332 1.05 19.93 7.52
C LYS A 332 2.41 19.28 7.27
N GLU A 333 2.44 17.95 7.22
CA GLU A 333 3.68 17.17 7.26
C GLU A 333 4.22 16.85 5.86
N VAL A 334 3.36 16.82 4.83
CA VAL A 334 3.77 16.48 3.46
C VAL A 334 3.91 17.72 2.59
N LEU A 335 3.03 18.71 2.77
CA LEU A 335 3.08 19.97 2.01
C LEU A 335 3.79 21.10 2.77
N ASP A 336 4.23 20.87 4.01
CA ASP A 336 4.90 21.85 4.88
C ASP A 336 4.06 23.12 5.17
N SER A 337 2.74 22.97 5.32
CA SER A 337 1.81 24.06 5.70
C SER A 337 2.00 25.38 4.93
N PRO A 338 1.81 25.40 3.60
CA PRO A 338 1.97 26.62 2.83
C PRO A 338 0.99 27.69 3.32
N LEU A 339 1.46 28.93 3.42
CA LEU A 339 0.66 30.07 3.90
C LEU A 339 -0.26 30.64 2.82
N ASP A 340 0.15 30.51 1.55
CA ASP A 340 -0.51 31.08 0.38
C ASP A 340 -0.76 30.02 -0.71
N ILE A 341 -1.63 30.38 -1.66
CA ILE A 341 -1.99 29.48 -2.76
C ILE A 341 -0.80 29.21 -3.69
N ASP A 342 0.10 30.17 -3.88
CA ASP A 342 1.26 30.02 -4.76
C ASP A 342 2.32 29.10 -4.14
N GLY A 343 2.56 29.22 -2.82
CA GLY A 343 3.34 28.24 -2.06
C GLY A 343 2.74 26.84 -2.14
N LEU A 344 1.41 26.73 -2.03
CA LEU A 344 0.70 25.46 -2.14
C LEU A 344 0.86 24.83 -3.53
N LYS A 345 0.70 25.61 -4.61
CA LYS A 345 0.91 25.13 -5.98
C LYS A 345 2.33 24.62 -6.16
N LYS A 346 3.35 25.35 -5.70
CA LYS A 346 4.77 24.92 -5.78
C LYS A 346 4.98 23.58 -5.07
N LYS A 347 4.45 23.41 -3.86
CA LYS A 347 4.54 22.15 -3.11
C LYS A 347 3.83 21.01 -3.83
N LEU A 348 2.64 21.24 -4.38
CA LEU A 348 1.92 20.25 -5.18
C LEU A 348 2.70 19.86 -6.44
N VAL A 349 3.36 20.78 -7.14
CA VAL A 349 4.24 20.45 -8.28
C VAL A 349 5.39 19.54 -7.85
N SER A 350 5.98 19.78 -6.68
CA SER A 350 7.14 19.00 -6.20
C SER A 350 6.80 17.54 -5.85
N ILE A 351 5.55 17.27 -5.44
CA ILE A 351 5.13 15.96 -4.92
C ILE A 351 4.24 15.21 -5.91
N SER A 352 3.49 15.93 -6.74
CA SER A 352 2.66 15.36 -7.79
C SER A 352 3.44 15.18 -9.08
N ALA A 353 2.95 14.33 -9.97
CA ALA A 353 3.51 14.21 -11.31
C ALA A 353 2.99 15.29 -12.28
N LEU A 354 2.48 16.42 -11.78
CA LEU A 354 1.91 17.52 -12.55
C LEU A 354 2.92 18.66 -12.67
N ASN A 355 2.94 19.34 -13.81
CA ASN A 355 3.73 20.57 -13.97
C ASN A 355 2.93 21.80 -13.47
N SER A 356 3.61 22.94 -13.37
CA SER A 356 3.00 24.21 -12.92
C SER A 356 1.76 24.58 -13.74
N GLU A 357 1.85 24.54 -15.07
CA GLU A 357 0.75 24.86 -15.99
C GLU A 357 -0.50 24.00 -15.75
N GLU A 358 -0.32 22.69 -15.50
CA GLU A 358 -1.42 21.78 -15.20
C GLU A 358 -2.08 22.09 -13.85
N ILE A 359 -1.29 22.51 -12.85
CA ILE A 359 -1.81 22.92 -11.54
C ILE A 359 -2.56 24.25 -11.64
N ASP A 360 -2.05 25.22 -12.39
CA ASP A 360 -2.74 26.51 -12.61
C ASP A 360 -4.07 26.30 -13.33
N SER A 361 -4.09 25.50 -14.41
CA SER A 361 -5.34 25.15 -15.10
C SER A 361 -6.33 24.42 -14.19
N LYS A 362 -5.85 23.63 -13.22
CA LYS A 362 -6.72 23.00 -12.22
C LYS A 362 -7.24 24.00 -11.19
N PHE A 363 -6.44 24.99 -10.81
CA PHE A 363 -6.86 26.04 -9.88
C PHE A 363 -7.97 26.91 -10.48
N GLU A 364 -7.82 27.34 -11.73
CA GLU A 364 -8.89 28.05 -12.45
C GLU A 364 -10.18 27.25 -12.49
N LYS A 365 -10.10 25.96 -12.85
CA LYS A 365 -11.25 25.05 -12.84
C LYS A 365 -11.84 24.83 -11.45
N PHE A 366 -11.04 24.96 -10.40
CA PHE A 366 -11.48 24.73 -9.03
C PHE A 366 -12.31 25.91 -8.52
N ASN A 367 -11.86 27.13 -8.77
CA ASN A 367 -12.50 28.36 -8.27
C ASN A 367 -13.97 28.46 -8.66
N ASP A 368 -14.32 28.08 -9.89
CA ASP A 368 -15.69 28.17 -10.40
C ASP A 368 -16.48 26.86 -10.29
N SER A 369 -15.92 25.81 -9.66
CA SER A 369 -16.54 24.49 -9.65
C SER A 369 -17.56 24.30 -8.53
N GLU A 370 -18.68 23.64 -8.83
CA GLU A 370 -19.57 23.07 -7.81
C GLU A 370 -18.85 22.07 -6.90
N ILE A 371 -17.82 21.41 -7.42
CA ILE A 371 -16.97 20.46 -6.68
C ILE A 371 -16.27 21.15 -5.51
N LYS A 372 -15.82 22.42 -5.66
CA LYS A 372 -15.27 23.22 -4.55
C LYS A 372 -16.28 23.32 -3.41
N LYS A 373 -17.52 23.72 -3.71
CA LYS A 373 -18.59 23.87 -2.71
C LYS A 373 -18.89 22.55 -1.99
N GLN A 374 -18.94 21.44 -2.74
CA GLN A 374 -19.17 20.11 -2.19
C GLN A 374 -18.06 19.69 -1.22
N ILE A 375 -16.78 19.81 -1.62
CA ILE A 375 -15.65 19.43 -0.76
C ILE A 375 -15.61 20.29 0.50
N ILE A 376 -15.83 21.61 0.38
CA ILE A 376 -15.88 22.51 1.53
C ILE A 376 -17.01 22.12 2.49
N SER A 377 -18.20 21.78 1.98
CA SER A 377 -19.31 21.27 2.81
C SER A 377 -18.89 20.02 3.58
N CYS A 378 -18.28 19.04 2.91
CA CYS A 378 -17.80 17.82 3.55
C CYS A 378 -16.73 18.10 4.64
N ILE A 379 -15.82 19.06 4.42
CA ILE A 379 -14.84 19.48 5.42
C ILE A 379 -15.56 20.10 6.63
N LYS A 380 -16.48 21.05 6.40
CA LYS A 380 -17.24 21.72 7.47
C LYS A 380 -18.10 20.73 8.26
N GLU A 381 -18.77 19.79 7.60
CA GLU A 381 -19.52 18.70 8.23
C GLU A 381 -18.63 17.78 9.07
N ALA A 382 -17.46 17.39 8.54
CA ALA A 382 -16.51 16.56 9.28
C ALA A 382 -15.96 17.27 10.52
N THR A 383 -15.70 18.58 10.45
CA THR A 383 -15.32 19.41 11.61
C THR A 383 -16.43 19.50 12.64
N ASN A 384 -17.68 19.70 12.19
CA ASN A 384 -18.85 19.88 13.05
C ASN A 384 -19.47 18.59 13.56
N SER A 385 -18.98 17.43 13.10
CA SER A 385 -19.42 16.12 13.57
C SER A 385 -18.92 15.86 15.00
N ASN A 386 -19.46 16.65 15.93
CA ASN A 386 -19.37 16.45 17.36
C ASN A 386 -19.95 15.07 17.68
N LEU A 387 -19.07 14.09 17.90
CA LEU A 387 -19.40 12.78 18.46
C LEU A 387 -19.86 12.90 19.94
N SER A 388 -20.21 14.09 20.42
CA SER A 388 -20.63 14.37 21.78
C SER A 388 -22.05 13.89 22.10
N THR A 389 -22.86 13.59 21.09
CA THR A 389 -24.28 13.18 21.20
C THR A 389 -24.52 11.67 21.31
N PHE A 390 -23.53 10.90 21.76
CA PHE A 390 -23.70 9.49 22.13
C PHE A 390 -23.23 9.23 23.56
#